data_AF-A0A9D1WJ51-F1
#
_entry.id   AF-A0A9D1WJ51-F1
#
_cell.length_a   1.000
_cell.length_b   1.000
_cell.length_c   1.000
_cell.angle_alpha   90.00
_cell.angle_beta   90.00
_cell.angle_gamma   90.00
#
_symmetry.space_group_name_H-M   'P 1'
#
loop_
_entity.id
_entity.type
_entity.pdbx_description
1 polymer ?
#
loop_
_entity_poly.entity_id
_entity_poly.type
_entity_poly.pdbx_seq_one_letter_code
_entity_poly.pdbx_strand_id
1 'polypeptide(L)'
;EDGEFAIRTMEHINQKVNEFKKEDGHLYAIYGTPAENLCGVQVKQFRNKYGIVENVSDREYVSNSFHCHVTEDISPIQKQDLEGRFWNLCNGGKIQYVKYPINYNREAVKSLIRRAMKLGYYEGVNLSLAYCDDCGHEELSMDVCPVCGSKNLTKIERMNGYLSYSRVKGDTRLNDAKMAEIAERKSM
;
A
#
# COMPACT_ATOMS: atom_id res chain seq x y z
N GLU A 1 13.96 -11.31 -6.47
CA GLU A 1 15.34 -10.84 -6.19
C GLU A 1 15.58 -10.81 -4.69
N ASP A 2 16.83 -10.91 -4.25
CA ASP A 2 17.23 -10.98 -2.82
C ASP A 2 17.11 -9.63 -2.07
N GLY A 3 16.93 -8.52 -2.80
CA GLY A 3 16.75 -7.15 -2.27
C GLY A 3 18.00 -6.55 -1.63
N GLU A 4 19.17 -7.14 -1.82
CA GLU A 4 20.42 -6.68 -1.19
C GLU A 4 20.77 -5.25 -1.62
N PHE A 5 20.58 -4.91 -2.90
CA PHE A 5 20.81 -3.56 -3.41
C PHE A 5 19.98 -2.52 -2.65
N ALA A 6 18.67 -2.76 -2.52
CA ALA A 6 17.77 -1.85 -1.82
C ALA A 6 18.13 -1.69 -0.33
N ILE A 7 18.52 -2.78 0.34
CA ILE A 7 18.96 -2.73 1.75
C ILE A 7 20.20 -1.85 1.88
N ARG A 8 21.24 -2.10 1.06
CA ARG A 8 22.48 -1.30 1.09
C ARG A 8 22.22 0.17 0.78
N THR A 9 21.31 0.47 -0.14
CA THR A 9 20.89 1.86 -0.40
C THR A 9 20.27 2.50 0.84
N MET A 10 19.36 1.81 1.52
CA MET A 10 18.69 2.32 2.72
C MET A 10 19.64 2.45 3.92
N GLU A 11 20.59 1.54 4.08
CA GLU A 11 21.66 1.63 5.08
C GLU A 11 22.56 2.83 4.83
N HIS A 12 22.95 3.06 3.57
CA HIS A 12 23.73 4.24 3.18
C HIS A 12 23.00 5.55 3.51
N ILE A 13 21.69 5.63 3.20
CA ILE A 13 20.88 6.82 3.54
C ILE A 13 20.82 7.01 5.06
N ASN A 14 20.62 5.93 5.84
CA ASN A 14 20.63 6.02 7.30
C ASN A 14 21.97 6.50 7.86
N GLN A 15 23.08 6.04 7.28
CA GLN A 15 24.42 6.51 7.65
C GLN A 15 24.54 8.02 7.43
N LYS A 16 24.13 8.53 6.27
CA LYS A 16 24.15 9.97 5.95
C LYS A 16 23.25 10.79 6.88
N VAL A 17 22.06 10.30 7.17
CA VAL A 17 21.15 10.93 8.15
C VAL A 17 21.80 11.03 9.53
N ASN A 18 22.58 10.02 9.95
CA ASN A 18 23.28 10.04 11.23
C ASN A 18 24.53 10.93 11.25
N GLU A 19 25.19 11.13 10.11
CA GLU A 19 26.25 12.13 9.95
C GLU A 19 25.66 13.54 10.16
N PHE A 20 24.57 13.88 9.46
CA PHE A 20 23.92 15.18 9.58
C PHE A 20 23.42 15.47 11.00
N LYS A 21 22.80 14.50 11.67
CA LYS A 21 22.40 14.63 13.09
C LYS A 21 23.53 15.09 14.00
N LYS A 22 24.76 14.60 13.76
CA LYS A 22 25.93 14.93 14.57
C LYS A 22 26.48 16.31 14.22
N GLU A 23 26.40 16.68 12.95
CA GLU A 23 26.92 17.95 12.43
C GLU A 23 26.07 19.15 12.85
N ASP A 24 24.74 19.05 12.74
CA ASP A 24 23.83 20.18 12.97
C ASP A 24 22.94 20.04 14.22
N GLY A 25 22.89 18.85 14.84
CA GLY A 25 22.09 18.59 16.04
C GLY A 25 20.58 18.38 15.77
N HIS A 26 20.14 18.34 14.52
CA HIS A 26 18.73 18.10 14.17
C HIS A 26 18.41 16.60 14.09
N LEU A 27 17.26 16.20 14.66
CA LEU A 27 16.86 14.79 14.77
C LEU A 27 16.16 14.28 13.51
N TYR A 28 16.89 14.17 12.40
CA TYR A 28 16.36 13.63 11.15
C TYR A 28 15.93 12.17 11.25
N ALA A 29 14.94 11.76 10.48
CA ALA A 29 14.57 10.35 10.38
C ALA A 29 14.02 10.04 8.99
N ILE A 30 14.26 8.83 8.51
CA ILE A 30 13.74 8.38 7.22
C ILE A 30 12.25 8.06 7.36
N TYR A 31 11.43 8.67 6.52
CA TYR A 31 9.98 8.54 6.52
C TYR A 31 9.50 7.79 5.28
N GLY A 32 8.82 6.67 5.49
CA GLY A 32 8.07 5.95 4.46
C GLY A 32 6.88 6.79 4.00
N THR A 33 7.12 7.66 3.03
CA THR A 33 6.17 8.68 2.57
C THR A 33 4.95 8.01 1.95
N PRO A 34 3.70 8.31 2.36
CA PRO A 34 2.47 7.70 1.80
C PRO A 34 2.23 7.97 0.31
N ALA A 35 2.88 8.97 -0.27
CA ALA A 35 2.96 9.23 -1.70
C ALA A 35 1.64 9.22 -2.52
N GLU A 36 0.49 9.56 -1.94
CA GLU A 36 -0.83 9.42 -2.58
C GLU A 36 -0.95 10.09 -3.95
N ASN A 37 -0.48 11.32 -4.07
CA ASN A 37 -0.38 12.03 -5.35
C ASN A 37 1.03 11.92 -5.95
N LEU A 38 2.04 11.74 -5.10
CA LEU A 38 3.44 11.75 -5.50
C LEU A 38 3.79 10.56 -6.38
N CYS A 39 3.13 9.41 -6.20
CA CYS A 39 3.42 8.19 -6.98
C CYS A 39 3.24 8.41 -8.49
N GLY A 40 2.17 9.07 -8.92
CA GLY A 40 1.93 9.39 -10.32
C GLY A 40 2.80 10.54 -10.83
N VAL A 41 3.09 11.54 -9.98
CA VAL A 41 3.97 12.67 -10.34
C VAL A 41 5.40 12.19 -10.58
N GLN A 42 5.93 11.31 -9.73
CA GLN A 42 7.28 10.77 -9.86
C GLN A 42 7.45 9.95 -11.15
N VAL A 43 6.47 9.11 -11.51
CA VAL A 43 6.52 8.37 -12.79
C VAL A 43 6.58 9.33 -13.97
N LYS A 44 5.74 10.38 -13.99
CA LYS A 44 5.75 11.38 -15.08
C LYS A 44 7.11 12.08 -15.18
N GLN A 45 7.67 12.51 -14.05
CA GLN A 45 8.99 13.13 -13.98
C GLN A 45 10.10 12.17 -14.47
N PHE A 46 10.04 10.91 -14.07
CA PHE A 46 10.99 9.89 -14.50
C PHE A 46 10.92 9.66 -16.01
N ARG A 47 9.72 9.46 -16.56
CA ARG A 47 9.48 9.27 -18.00
C ARG A 47 10.01 10.44 -18.82
N ASN A 48 9.80 11.68 -18.37
CA ASN A 48 10.30 12.86 -19.07
C ASN A 48 11.83 12.90 -19.17
N LYS A 49 12.55 12.34 -18.18
CA LYS A 49 14.00 12.38 -18.12
C LYS A 49 14.68 11.15 -18.73
N TYR A 50 14.08 9.97 -18.54
CA TYR A 50 14.71 8.69 -18.82
C TYR A 50 13.89 7.79 -19.76
N GLY A 51 12.69 8.23 -20.16
CA GLY A 51 11.77 7.42 -20.94
C GLY A 51 11.05 6.34 -20.12
N ILE A 52 10.40 5.44 -20.85
CA ILE A 52 9.69 4.29 -20.27
C ILE A 52 10.67 3.15 -20.12
N VAL A 53 10.77 2.62 -18.90
CA VAL A 53 11.60 1.47 -18.53
C VAL A 53 10.69 0.39 -17.97
N GLU A 54 10.78 -0.82 -18.53
CA GLU A 54 9.99 -1.98 -18.11
C GLU A 54 10.18 -2.27 -16.61
N ASN A 55 9.09 -2.54 -15.90
CA ASN A 55 9.01 -2.78 -14.45
C ASN A 55 9.51 -1.64 -13.55
N VAL A 56 9.77 -0.45 -14.10
CA VAL A 56 10.21 0.74 -13.33
C VAL A 56 9.28 1.91 -13.56
N SER A 57 8.98 2.24 -14.82
CA SER A 57 8.16 3.39 -15.20
C SER A 57 7.16 3.09 -16.31
N ASP A 58 6.94 1.82 -16.65
CA ASP A 58 5.91 1.35 -17.57
C ASP A 58 4.50 1.45 -16.98
N ARG A 59 4.37 1.35 -15.66
CA ARG A 59 3.13 1.60 -14.90
C ARG A 59 2.93 3.08 -14.61
N GLU A 60 1.67 3.47 -14.38
CA GLU A 60 1.30 4.87 -14.11
C GLU A 60 1.63 5.38 -12.69
N TYR A 61 2.19 4.50 -11.85
CA TYR A 61 2.51 4.77 -10.45
C TYR A 61 3.80 4.05 -10.04
N VAL A 62 4.45 4.55 -8.99
CA VAL A 62 5.50 3.82 -8.27
C VAL A 62 4.93 3.17 -7.00
N SER A 63 5.52 2.06 -6.59
CA SER A 63 5.20 1.43 -5.30
C SER A 63 5.61 2.30 -4.12
N ASN A 64 4.80 2.28 -3.08
CA ASN A 64 4.99 3.11 -1.91
C ASN A 64 6.17 2.61 -1.04
N SER A 65 7.14 3.47 -0.75
CA SER A 65 8.23 3.20 0.21
C SER A 65 8.93 1.84 -0.01
N PHE A 66 8.93 0.96 1.00
CA PHE A 66 9.55 -0.37 0.94
C PHE A 66 8.54 -1.50 0.64
N HIS A 67 7.30 -1.16 0.27
CA HIS A 67 6.28 -2.17 0.07
C HIS A 67 6.61 -3.07 -1.13
N CYS A 68 6.26 -4.35 -1.00
CA CYS A 68 6.21 -5.24 -2.15
C CYS A 68 5.20 -4.68 -3.17
N HIS A 69 5.49 -4.89 -4.46
CA HIS A 69 4.61 -4.41 -5.53
C HIS A 69 3.21 -5.06 -5.40
N VAL A 70 2.17 -4.30 -5.71
CA VAL A 70 0.78 -4.72 -5.49
C VAL A 70 0.37 -5.95 -6.32
N THR A 71 1.05 -6.18 -7.44
CA THR A 71 0.83 -7.30 -8.37
C THR A 71 1.46 -8.61 -7.93
N GLU A 72 2.33 -8.59 -6.91
CA GLU A 72 3.01 -9.79 -6.44
C GLU A 72 2.00 -10.83 -5.94
N ASP A 73 2.22 -12.10 -6.30
CA ASP A 73 1.42 -13.23 -5.81
C ASP A 73 2.10 -13.81 -4.56
N ILE A 74 1.93 -13.11 -3.44
CA ILE A 74 2.55 -13.46 -2.16
C ILE A 74 1.51 -13.52 -1.04
N SER A 75 1.70 -14.47 -0.12
CA SER A 75 0.86 -14.59 1.06
C SER A 75 1.08 -13.44 2.05
N PRO A 76 0.11 -13.18 2.95
CA PRO A 76 0.26 -12.31 4.11
C PRO A 76 1.58 -12.47 4.87
N ILE A 77 1.98 -13.72 5.14
CA ILE A 77 3.19 -14.03 5.90
C ILE A 77 4.44 -13.68 5.10
N GLN A 78 4.49 -14.06 3.83
CA GLN A 78 5.61 -13.71 2.95
C GLN A 78 5.78 -12.21 2.83
N LYS A 79 4.68 -11.46 2.71
CA LYS A 79 4.71 -9.99 2.66
C LYS A 79 5.24 -9.38 3.97
N GLN A 80 4.77 -9.88 5.12
CA GLN A 80 5.28 -9.51 6.45
C GLN A 80 6.80 -9.71 6.56
N ASP A 81 7.32 -10.79 5.99
CA ASP A 81 8.75 -11.14 6.07
C ASP A 81 9.60 -10.32 5.08
N LEU A 82 9.14 -10.20 3.84
CA LEU A 82 9.83 -9.48 2.77
C LEU A 82 9.94 -7.98 3.03
N GLU A 83 8.93 -7.37 3.64
CA GLU A 83 8.99 -5.96 4.05
C GLU A 83 9.68 -5.80 5.41
N GLY A 84 9.67 -6.84 6.24
CA GLY A 84 10.32 -6.88 7.54
C GLY A 84 11.81 -6.54 7.50
N ARG A 85 12.52 -6.96 6.45
CA ARG A 85 13.94 -6.64 6.23
C ARG A 85 14.22 -5.13 6.14
N PHE A 86 13.23 -4.32 5.77
CA PHE A 86 13.34 -2.87 5.70
C PHE A 86 12.77 -2.16 6.93
N TRP A 87 12.08 -2.88 7.83
CA TRP A 87 11.27 -2.27 8.88
C TRP A 87 12.09 -1.27 9.69
N ASN A 88 13.27 -1.65 10.18
CA ASN A 88 14.08 -0.77 11.03
C ASN A 88 14.95 0.26 10.28
N LEU A 89 14.80 0.37 8.96
CA LEU A 89 15.49 1.35 8.13
C LEU A 89 14.66 2.63 7.91
N CYS A 90 13.37 2.64 8.26
CA CYS A 90 12.45 3.78 8.10
C CYS A 90 11.83 4.25 9.43
N ASN A 91 12.65 4.66 10.40
CA ASN A 91 12.19 4.94 11.77
C ASN A 91 11.48 6.28 11.99
N GLY A 92 11.42 7.15 10.97
CA GLY A 92 10.63 8.39 11.02
C GLY A 92 9.13 8.12 10.84
N GLY A 93 8.78 6.98 10.25
CA GLY A 93 7.41 6.55 10.04
C GLY A 93 7.34 5.48 8.95
N LYS A 94 6.55 4.45 9.21
CA LYS A 94 6.45 3.23 8.41
C LYS A 94 5.17 2.51 8.76
N ILE A 95 4.55 1.88 7.77
CA ILE A 95 3.36 1.05 7.92
C ILE A 95 3.48 -0.12 6.97
N GLN A 96 2.88 -1.25 7.32
CA GLN A 96 2.68 -2.39 6.45
C GLN A 96 1.19 -2.54 6.14
N TYR A 97 0.85 -2.95 4.93
CA TYR A 97 -0.52 -3.37 4.58
C TYR A 97 -0.54 -4.81 4.12
N VAL A 98 -1.53 -5.55 4.58
CA VAL A 98 -1.75 -6.93 4.15
C VAL A 98 -3.23 -7.13 3.82
N LYS A 99 -3.48 -7.77 2.68
CA LYS A 99 -4.82 -8.20 2.28
C LYS A 99 -5.21 -9.47 3.02
N TYR A 100 -6.33 -9.42 3.72
CA TYR A 100 -6.82 -10.55 4.50
C TYR A 100 -8.05 -11.19 3.82
N PRO A 101 -8.14 -12.53 3.76
CA PRO A 101 -9.38 -13.21 3.35
C PRO A 101 -10.37 -13.20 4.52
N ILE A 102 -11.34 -12.28 4.48
CA ILE A 102 -12.17 -11.92 5.66
C ILE A 102 -13.45 -12.77 5.78
N ASN A 103 -13.91 -13.33 4.67
CA ASN A 103 -15.21 -13.97 4.53
C ASN A 103 -15.33 -15.31 5.26
N TYR A 104 -14.23 -16.01 5.58
CA TYR A 104 -14.34 -17.40 6.07
C TYR A 104 -13.50 -17.78 7.29
N ASN A 105 -12.55 -16.97 7.75
CA ASN A 105 -11.67 -17.41 8.83
C ASN A 105 -11.15 -16.29 9.75
N ARG A 106 -11.98 -15.92 10.73
CA ARG A 106 -11.63 -14.93 11.76
C ARG A 106 -10.38 -15.33 12.58
N GLU A 107 -10.16 -16.62 12.81
CA GLU A 107 -9.00 -17.09 13.56
C GLU A 107 -7.70 -16.96 12.76
N ALA A 108 -7.75 -17.13 11.43
CA ALA A 108 -6.62 -16.83 10.55
C ALA A 108 -6.26 -15.35 10.59
N VAL A 109 -7.26 -14.46 10.48
CA VAL A 109 -7.04 -13.00 10.59
C VAL A 109 -6.41 -12.65 11.94
N LYS A 110 -6.96 -13.15 13.06
CA LYS A 110 -6.38 -12.92 14.39
C LYS A 110 -4.94 -13.42 14.50
N SER A 111 -4.64 -14.59 13.92
CA SER A 111 -3.31 -15.19 13.98
C SER A 111 -2.28 -14.32 13.25
N LEU A 112 -2.64 -13.77 12.10
CA LEU A 112 -1.78 -12.90 11.31
C LEU A 112 -1.59 -11.52 11.97
N ILE A 113 -2.64 -10.94 12.56
CA ILE A 113 -2.53 -9.71 13.37
C ILE A 113 -1.60 -9.94 14.57
N ARG A 114 -1.79 -11.04 15.31
CA ARG A 114 -0.93 -11.38 16.45
C ARG A 114 0.51 -11.59 16.04
N ARG A 115 0.75 -12.14 14.84
CA ARG A 115 2.09 -12.25 14.26
C ARG A 115 2.71 -10.88 13.99
N ALA A 116 1.99 -9.99 13.32
CA ALA A 116 2.45 -8.61 13.07
C ALA A 116 2.77 -7.87 14.38
N MET A 117 1.91 -8.00 15.39
CA MET A 117 2.13 -7.44 16.73
C MET A 117 3.40 -8.00 17.38
N LYS A 118 3.64 -9.32 17.27
CA LYS A 118 4.85 -9.97 17.80
C LYS A 118 6.12 -9.47 17.11
N LEU A 119 6.04 -9.11 15.83
CA LEU A 119 7.14 -8.53 15.06
C LEU A 119 7.31 -7.00 15.27
N GLY A 120 6.40 -6.36 16.01
CA GLY A 120 6.44 -4.93 16.27
C GLY A 120 6.00 -4.06 15.09
N TYR A 121 5.16 -4.60 14.21
CA TYR A 121 4.68 -3.87 13.05
C TYR A 121 3.52 -2.93 13.38
N TYR A 122 3.57 -1.74 12.78
CA TYR A 122 2.40 -0.93 12.55
C TYR A 122 1.75 -1.46 11.27
N GLU A 123 0.78 -2.36 11.42
CA GLU A 123 0.15 -3.04 10.28
C GLU A 123 -1.31 -2.61 10.13
N GLY A 124 -1.67 -2.20 8.91
CA GLY A 124 -3.04 -1.97 8.48
C GLY A 124 -3.64 -3.22 7.85
N VAL A 125 -4.83 -3.58 8.31
CA VAL A 125 -5.69 -4.58 7.67
C VAL A 125 -6.48 -3.91 6.55
N ASN A 126 -6.25 -4.36 5.31
CA ASN A 126 -7.01 -3.90 4.16
C ASN A 126 -8.27 -4.75 3.99
N LEU A 127 -9.41 -4.07 4.13
CA LEU A 127 -10.73 -4.60 3.86
C LEU A 127 -11.29 -3.77 2.70
N SER A 128 -11.74 -4.43 1.64
CA SER A 128 -12.67 -3.79 0.72
C SER A 128 -14.07 -3.93 1.33
N LEU A 129 -14.85 -2.86 1.29
CA LEU A 129 -16.25 -2.86 1.70
C LEU A 129 -17.06 -2.16 0.62
N ALA A 130 -18.11 -2.81 0.16
CA ALA A 130 -19.07 -2.29 -0.80
C ALA A 130 -20.48 -2.31 -0.20
N TYR A 131 -21.19 -1.20 -0.36
CA TYR A 131 -22.56 -1.01 0.10
C TYR A 131 -23.44 -0.61 -1.09
N CYS A 132 -24.64 -1.18 -1.19
CA CYS A 132 -25.63 -0.81 -2.20
C CYS A 132 -26.52 0.32 -1.68
N ASP A 133 -26.46 1.47 -2.35
CA ASP A 133 -27.18 2.68 -1.93
C ASP A 133 -28.70 2.58 -2.12
N ASP A 134 -29.18 1.60 -2.90
CA ASP A 134 -30.62 1.43 -3.19
C ASP A 134 -31.33 0.43 -2.26
N CYS A 135 -30.65 -0.65 -1.85
CA CYS A 135 -31.28 -1.72 -1.05
C CYS A 135 -30.58 -2.02 0.28
N GLY A 136 -29.42 -1.40 0.54
CA GLY A 136 -28.68 -1.56 1.78
C GLY A 136 -27.83 -2.82 1.89
N HIS A 137 -27.70 -3.63 0.84
CA HIS A 137 -26.86 -4.82 0.86
C HIS A 137 -25.36 -4.46 1.02
N GLU A 138 -24.67 -5.21 1.88
CA GLU A 138 -23.24 -5.05 2.16
C GLU A 138 -22.46 -6.31 1.77
N GLU A 139 -21.35 -6.13 1.07
CA GLU A 139 -20.43 -7.21 0.70
C GLU A 139 -18.98 -6.70 0.65
N LEU A 140 -18.00 -7.60 0.77
CA LEU A 140 -16.58 -7.20 0.74
C LEU A 140 -16.19 -6.55 -0.61
N SER A 141 -16.78 -7.01 -1.71
CA SER A 141 -16.62 -6.37 -3.00
C SER A 141 -17.74 -6.82 -3.92
N MET A 142 -18.36 -5.86 -4.58
CA MET A 142 -19.36 -6.11 -5.62
C MET A 142 -19.32 -4.99 -6.65
N ASP A 143 -19.51 -5.30 -7.94
CA ASP A 143 -19.67 -4.30 -9.00
C ASP A 143 -21.13 -4.06 -9.38
N VAL A 144 -21.98 -5.03 -9.04
CA VAL A 144 -23.43 -5.02 -9.18
C VAL A 144 -24.00 -5.64 -7.92
N CYS A 145 -25.02 -5.01 -7.33
CA CYS A 145 -25.69 -5.54 -6.15
C CYS A 145 -26.32 -6.91 -6.46
N PRO A 146 -25.96 -7.99 -5.74
CA PRO A 146 -26.50 -9.32 -5.99
C PRO A 146 -27.98 -9.45 -5.60
N VAL A 147 -28.51 -8.51 -4.79
CA VAL A 147 -29.89 -8.52 -4.30
C VAL A 147 -30.85 -7.79 -5.25
N CYS A 148 -30.48 -6.60 -5.72
CA CYS A 148 -31.37 -5.75 -6.52
C CYS A 148 -30.86 -5.44 -7.93
N GLY A 149 -29.65 -5.88 -8.30
CA GLY A 149 -29.05 -5.61 -9.62
C GLY A 149 -28.54 -4.17 -9.81
N SER A 150 -28.60 -3.33 -8.78
CA SER A 150 -28.16 -1.94 -8.87
C SER A 150 -26.65 -1.81 -9.05
N LYS A 151 -26.23 -0.79 -9.81
CA LYS A 151 -24.84 -0.32 -9.93
C LYS A 151 -24.56 0.93 -9.08
N ASN A 152 -25.57 1.41 -8.35
CA ASN A 152 -25.45 2.51 -7.39
C ASN A 152 -24.81 1.97 -6.10
N LEU A 153 -23.49 1.93 -6.11
CA LEU A 153 -22.68 1.33 -5.05
C LEU A 153 -21.72 2.38 -4.49
N THR A 154 -21.57 2.34 -3.18
CA THR A 154 -20.51 3.03 -2.46
C THR A 154 -19.43 2.00 -2.08
N LYS A 155 -18.20 2.21 -2.56
CA LYS A 155 -17.03 1.38 -2.23
C LYS A 155 -16.04 2.16 -1.40
N ILE A 156 -15.63 1.58 -0.28
CA ILE A 156 -14.61 2.11 0.61
C ILE A 156 -13.40 1.18 0.55
N GLU A 157 -12.26 1.75 0.21
CA GLU A 157 -11.00 1.02 0.13
C GLU A 157 -9.90 1.78 0.85
N ARG A 158 -8.95 1.04 1.43
CA ARG A 158 -7.77 1.64 2.05
C ARG A 158 -6.70 1.87 1.00
N MET A 159 -6.20 3.10 0.95
CA MET A 159 -5.31 3.62 -0.08
C MET A 159 -3.84 3.39 0.28
N ASN A 160 -3.21 4.43 0.85
CA ASN A 160 -1.85 4.43 1.40
C ASN A 160 -1.87 4.64 2.92
N GLY A 161 -3.05 4.48 3.53
CA GLY A 161 -3.28 4.49 4.97
C GLY A 161 -4.63 5.02 5.40
N TYR A 162 -5.19 5.92 4.60
CA TYR A 162 -6.53 6.43 4.80
C TYR A 162 -7.57 5.59 4.05
N LEU A 163 -8.76 5.54 4.62
CA LEU A 163 -9.95 5.04 3.95
C LEU A 163 -10.46 6.13 3.03
N SER A 164 -10.73 5.78 1.78
CA SER A 164 -11.33 6.70 0.82
C SER A 164 -12.38 5.98 0.00
N TYR A 165 -13.25 6.78 -0.61
CA TYR A 165 -14.26 6.26 -1.50
C TYR A 165 -13.64 6.03 -2.88
N SER A 166 -13.44 4.76 -3.25
CA SER A 166 -13.03 4.39 -4.61
C SER A 166 -14.20 4.41 -5.59
N ARG A 167 -15.45 4.41 -5.08
CA ARG A 167 -16.66 4.66 -5.86
C ARG A 167 -17.76 5.25 -4.98
N VAL A 168 -18.38 6.34 -5.40
CA VAL A 168 -19.62 6.91 -4.85
C VAL A 168 -20.49 7.35 -6.02
N LYS A 169 -21.66 6.73 -6.20
CA LYS A 169 -22.59 7.08 -7.30
C LYS A 169 -21.95 7.08 -8.70
N GLY A 170 -20.91 6.27 -8.91
CA GLY A 170 -20.18 6.18 -10.17
C GLY A 170 -18.96 7.10 -10.32
N ASP A 171 -18.70 7.97 -9.32
CA ASP A 171 -17.52 8.84 -9.28
C ASP A 171 -16.49 8.36 -8.24
N THR A 172 -15.25 8.81 -8.33
CA THR A 172 -14.16 8.44 -7.40
C THR A 172 -13.51 9.67 -6.80
N ARG A 173 -13.09 9.58 -5.53
CA ARG A 173 -12.29 10.64 -4.87
C ARG A 173 -10.78 10.43 -5.02
N LEU A 174 -10.38 9.47 -5.85
CA LEU A 174 -9.00 9.04 -6.03
C LEU A 174 -8.46 9.53 -7.36
N ASN A 175 -7.15 9.79 -7.41
CA ASN A 175 -6.49 10.14 -8.66
C ASN A 175 -6.34 8.90 -9.57
N ASP A 176 -6.13 9.15 -10.87
CA ASP A 176 -6.06 8.12 -11.90
C ASP A 176 -4.94 7.09 -11.64
N ALA A 177 -3.75 7.57 -11.25
CA ALA A 177 -2.60 6.71 -10.95
C ALA A 177 -2.91 5.71 -9.83
N LYS A 178 -3.72 6.12 -8.85
CA LYS A 178 -4.16 5.23 -7.81
C LYS A 178 -5.25 4.27 -8.28
N MET A 179 -6.22 4.73 -9.05
CA MET A 179 -7.22 3.82 -9.61
C MET A 179 -6.54 2.70 -10.43
N ALA A 180 -5.46 3.04 -11.15
CA ALA A 180 -4.60 2.07 -11.82
C ALA A 180 -3.93 1.09 -10.85
N GLU A 181 -3.33 1.57 -9.75
CA GLU A 181 -2.74 0.69 -8.72
C GLU A 181 -3.77 -0.25 -8.09
N ILE A 182 -4.96 0.27 -7.72
CA ILE A 182 -6.02 -0.52 -7.06
C ILE A 182 -6.50 -1.65 -7.97
N ALA A 183 -6.68 -1.37 -9.26
CA ALA A 183 -7.11 -2.37 -10.24
C ALA A 183 -6.14 -3.57 -10.34
N GLU A 184 -4.89 -3.38 -9.94
CA GLU A 184 -3.83 -4.39 -10.04
C GLU A 184 -3.50 -5.08 -8.70
N ARG A 185 -4.21 -4.74 -7.61
CA ARG A 185 -3.92 -5.26 -6.27
C ARG A 185 -4.26 -6.74 -6.10
N LYS A 186 -3.21 -7.53 -5.89
CA LYS A 186 -3.27 -8.93 -5.44
C LYS A 186 -2.84 -9.09 -3.98
N SER A 187 -1.71 -8.51 -3.60
CA SER A 187 -1.07 -8.72 -2.28
C SER A 187 -1.31 -7.61 -1.26
N MET A 188 -2.00 -6.53 -1.63
CA MET A 188 -2.26 -5.35 -0.79
C MET A 188 -3.75 -5.15 -0.54
#